data_AF-A0A2W1B914-F1
#
_entry.id   AF-A0A2W1B914-F1
#
_cell.length_a   1.000
_cell.length_b   1.000
_cell.length_c   1.000
_cell.angle_alpha   90.00
_cell.angle_beta   90.00
_cell.angle_gamma   90.00
#
_symmetry.space_group_name_H-M   'P 1'
#
loop_
_entity.id
_entity.type
_entity.pdbx_description
1 polymer ?
#
loop_
_entity_poly.entity_id
_entity_poly.type
_entity_poly.pdbx_seq_one_letter_code
_entity_poly.pdbx_strand_id
1 'polypeptide(L)'
;MKKLLFLIVLVFAFFFSGCVDLTLPEADRGTVRVVLTDAVIPIEEIDSLMVRIESIKLYGSEEVPPDEYEPFVIVDEPFEVDILTLVGTTFELPDTTGVVGVYNQLRIEVSAATMPANEIVYPVTVNSGSLKINNLGLEIIEGSVTNVVLDFDLSKSLKINGRWEDIVSEAEISGEKKSHEDKVHMTPVIHVRHGSLFDVTGIVSSDQLPLLVALFPEGEDEALTTFTHIDNPIWEAGEFRFCKVGPGEYRL
;
A
#
# COMPACT_ATOMS: atom_id res chain seq x y z
N MET A 1 36.23 25.91 63.46
CA MET A 1 36.21 26.37 62.05
C MET A 1 36.77 25.33 61.06
N LYS A 2 37.94 24.73 61.27
CA LYS A 2 38.50 23.67 60.37
C LYS A 2 37.61 22.43 60.17
N LYS A 3 36.92 21.95 61.21
CA LYS A 3 36.01 20.78 61.11
C LYS A 3 34.70 21.09 60.36
N LEU A 4 34.25 22.35 60.38
CA LEU A 4 33.06 22.79 59.65
C LEU A 4 33.36 22.97 58.15
N LEU A 5 34.56 23.47 57.82
CA LEU A 5 35.04 23.58 56.44
C LEU A 5 35.15 22.20 55.76
N PHE A 6 35.60 21.19 56.49
CA PHE A 6 35.74 19.82 55.97
C PHE A 6 34.38 19.16 55.68
N LEU A 7 33.35 19.48 56.49
CA LEU A 7 31.99 18.97 56.30
C LEU A 7 31.33 19.59 55.06
N ILE A 8 31.56 20.89 54.81
CA ILE A 8 31.01 21.60 53.65
C ILE A 8 31.60 21.07 52.35
N VAL A 9 32.91 20.78 52.32
CA VAL A 9 33.59 20.19 51.15
C VAL A 9 33.10 18.77 50.86
N LEU A 10 32.84 17.96 51.90
CA LEU A 10 32.33 16.61 51.73
C LEU A 10 30.88 16.60 51.19
N VAL A 11 30.04 17.54 51.64
CA VAL A 11 28.66 17.69 51.16
C VAL A 11 28.63 18.19 49.70
N PHE A 12 29.57 19.07 49.30
CA PHE A 12 29.67 19.54 47.92
C PHE A 12 30.13 18.45 46.93
N ALA A 13 30.91 17.47 47.38
CA ALA A 13 31.35 16.35 46.54
C ALA A 13 30.21 15.38 46.17
N PHE A 14 29.13 15.33 46.96
CA PHE A 14 27.96 14.49 46.66
C PHE A 14 26.98 15.12 45.66
N PHE A 15 27.10 16.42 45.35
CA PHE A 15 26.22 17.09 44.38
C PHE A 15 26.64 16.90 42.91
N PHE A 16 27.84 16.36 42.65
CA PHE A 16 28.33 16.15 41.28
C PHE A 16 28.15 14.71 40.76
N SER A 17 27.52 13.80 41.51
CA SER A 17 27.07 12.50 40.96
C SER A 17 25.67 12.58 40.35
N GLY A 18 25.37 13.67 39.64
CA GLY A 18 24.24 13.68 38.72
C GLY A 18 24.57 12.68 37.62
N CYS A 19 23.77 11.62 37.47
CA CYS A 19 23.79 10.82 36.27
C CYS A 19 23.64 11.78 35.09
N VAL A 20 24.70 11.91 34.31
CA VAL A 20 24.60 12.48 32.98
C VAL A 20 23.75 11.46 32.23
N ASP A 21 22.49 11.79 32.03
CA ASP A 21 21.61 11.00 31.18
C ASP A 21 22.14 11.18 29.76
N LEU A 22 23.12 10.34 29.41
CA LEU A 22 23.62 10.15 28.06
C LEU A 22 22.56 9.36 27.29
N THR A 23 21.37 9.92 27.19
CA THR A 23 20.46 9.63 26.09
C THR A 23 21.16 10.19 24.86
N LEU A 24 22.02 9.37 24.26
CA LEU A 24 22.42 9.57 22.88
C LEU A 24 21.11 9.75 22.11
N PRO A 25 20.98 10.78 21.25
CA PRO A 25 19.84 10.82 20.34
C PRO A 25 19.78 9.45 19.67
N GLU A 26 18.61 8.80 19.71
CA GLU A 26 18.38 7.61 18.89
C GLU A 26 18.94 7.95 17.52
N ALA A 27 19.93 7.17 17.08
CA ALA A 27 20.46 7.32 15.74
C ALA A 27 19.24 7.39 14.80
N ASP A 28 19.24 8.35 13.88
CA ASP A 28 18.12 8.60 12.97
C ASP A 28 18.01 7.42 12.01
N ARG A 29 17.48 6.30 12.51
CA ARG A 29 17.32 5.05 11.79
C ARG A 29 16.31 5.31 10.67
N GLY A 30 16.59 4.80 9.48
CA GLY A 30 15.80 5.07 8.28
C GLY A 30 14.30 4.86 8.46
N THR A 31 13.53 5.54 7.60
CA THR A 31 12.06 5.50 7.59
C THR A 31 11.57 4.86 6.31
N VAL A 32 10.60 3.96 6.42
CA VAL A 32 9.84 3.44 5.27
C VAL A 32 8.46 4.05 5.29
N ARG A 33 8.07 4.61 4.13
CA ARG A 33 6.70 5.05 3.87
C ARG A 33 6.10 4.14 2.82
N VAL A 34 5.02 3.46 3.18
CA VAL A 34 4.30 2.57 2.26
C VAL A 34 2.99 3.22 1.85
N VAL A 35 2.72 3.23 0.55
CA VAL A 35 1.45 3.73 0.00
C VAL A 35 0.81 2.66 -0.89
N LEU A 36 -0.51 2.53 -0.78
CA LEU A 36 -1.33 1.67 -1.63
C LEU A 36 -1.99 2.50 -2.74
N THR A 37 -2.02 1.98 -3.97
CA THR A 37 -2.73 2.55 -5.13
C THR A 37 -3.33 1.43 -5.98
N ASP A 38 -4.16 1.74 -6.98
CA ASP A 38 -4.80 0.73 -7.84
C ASP A 38 -4.83 1.13 -9.34
N ALA A 39 -4.85 0.11 -10.19
CA ALA A 39 -5.09 0.18 -11.63
C ALA A 39 -6.54 -0.16 -12.00
N VAL A 40 -7.04 0.51 -13.05
CA VAL A 40 -8.45 0.56 -13.45
C VAL A 40 -9.13 -0.80 -13.76
N ILE A 41 -10.42 -0.92 -13.39
CA ILE A 41 -11.39 -1.85 -14.01
C ILE A 41 -12.56 -1.09 -14.67
N PRO A 42 -13.01 -1.50 -15.88
CA PRO A 42 -14.20 -0.97 -16.52
C PRO A 42 -15.46 -1.76 -16.10
N ILE A 43 -15.94 -1.58 -14.88
CA ILE A 43 -17.27 -2.09 -14.47
C ILE A 43 -17.98 -0.98 -13.71
N GLU A 44 -18.84 -0.24 -14.41
CA GLU A 44 -19.60 0.89 -13.87
C GLU A 44 -20.59 0.48 -12.76
N GLU A 45 -20.89 -0.82 -12.64
CA GLU A 45 -21.91 -1.35 -11.74
C GLU A 45 -21.36 -1.87 -10.39
N ILE A 46 -20.06 -1.74 -10.13
CA ILE A 46 -19.47 -2.11 -8.83
C ILE A 46 -19.36 -0.84 -7.98
N ASP A 47 -19.98 -0.83 -6.80
CA ASP A 47 -19.98 0.32 -5.91
C ASP A 47 -18.66 0.44 -5.13
N SER A 48 -18.13 -0.69 -4.63
CA SER A 48 -16.86 -0.75 -3.92
C SER A 48 -16.22 -2.14 -3.93
N LEU A 49 -14.92 -2.20 -3.63
CA LEU A 49 -14.23 -3.45 -3.35
C LEU A 49 -13.43 -3.31 -2.04
N MET A 50 -14.06 -3.74 -0.95
CA MET A 50 -13.46 -3.70 0.39
C MET A 50 -12.54 -4.90 0.56
N VAL A 51 -11.24 -4.66 0.72
CA VAL A 51 -10.22 -5.69 0.95
C VAL A 51 -9.66 -5.55 2.36
N ARG A 52 -9.59 -6.67 3.08
CA ARG A 52 -9.01 -6.75 4.42
C ARG A 52 -7.57 -7.24 4.36
N ILE A 53 -6.64 -6.37 4.76
CA ILE A 53 -5.21 -6.67 4.86
C ILE A 53 -4.88 -6.91 6.33
N GLU A 54 -4.32 -8.08 6.64
CA GLU A 54 -3.95 -8.49 8.00
C GLU A 54 -2.56 -8.01 8.40
N SER A 55 -1.60 -8.06 7.48
CA SER A 55 -0.23 -7.61 7.77
C SER A 55 0.59 -7.33 6.53
N ILE A 56 1.60 -6.47 6.69
CA ILE A 56 2.62 -6.16 5.67
C ILE A 56 3.99 -6.26 6.33
N LYS A 57 4.88 -7.07 5.76
CA LYS A 57 6.17 -7.43 6.36
C LYS A 57 7.30 -7.44 5.32
N LEU A 58 8.47 -6.98 5.73
CA LEU A 58 9.70 -7.03 4.94
C LEU A 58 10.66 -8.09 5.50
N TYR A 59 11.28 -8.84 4.60
CA TYR A 59 12.30 -9.84 4.90
C TYR A 59 13.64 -9.45 4.25
N GLY A 60 14.71 -9.57 5.04
CA GLY A 60 16.09 -9.20 4.65
C GLY A 60 16.71 -10.17 3.64
N SER A 61 17.84 -9.76 3.05
CA SER A 61 18.49 -10.51 1.96
C SER A 61 19.09 -11.88 2.34
N GLU A 62 18.97 -12.79 1.37
CA GLU A 62 19.33 -14.23 1.22
C GLU A 62 20.52 -14.91 1.93
N GLU A 63 21.34 -14.27 2.77
CA GLU A 63 22.41 -15.00 3.47
C GLU A 63 21.93 -15.83 4.68
N VAL A 64 20.66 -15.65 5.06
CA VAL A 64 19.99 -16.38 6.14
C VAL A 64 18.62 -16.85 5.63
N PRO A 65 18.22 -18.12 5.86
CA PRO A 65 16.92 -18.63 5.43
C PRO A 65 15.76 -17.73 5.90
N PRO A 66 14.70 -17.50 5.10
CA PRO A 66 13.56 -16.64 5.45
C PRO A 66 12.82 -17.03 6.74
N ASP A 67 13.02 -18.27 7.18
CA ASP A 67 12.40 -18.87 8.36
C ASP A 67 13.20 -18.56 9.65
N GLU A 68 14.43 -18.03 9.51
CA GLU A 68 15.35 -17.71 10.60
C GLU A 68 15.53 -16.19 10.81
N TYR A 69 14.98 -15.34 9.94
CA TYR A 69 14.95 -13.89 10.12
C TYR A 69 13.66 -13.44 10.79
N GLU A 70 13.76 -12.61 11.83
CA GLU A 70 12.60 -11.85 12.31
C GLU A 70 12.22 -10.82 11.22
N PRO A 71 11.01 -10.89 10.66
CA PRO A 71 10.60 -9.93 9.66
C PRO A 71 10.47 -8.54 10.27
N PHE A 72 10.81 -7.52 9.48
CA PHE A 72 10.45 -6.16 9.84
C PHE A 72 8.97 -5.93 9.56
N VAL A 73 8.21 -5.53 10.57
CA VAL A 73 6.76 -5.34 10.49
C VAL A 73 6.48 -3.90 10.09
N ILE A 74 5.79 -3.71 8.96
CA ILE A 74 5.24 -2.41 8.55
C ILE A 74 3.85 -2.23 9.15
N VAL A 75 3.01 -3.27 9.03
CA VAL A 75 1.66 -3.32 9.60
C VAL A 75 1.42 -4.71 10.19
N ASP A 76 0.93 -4.77 11.43
CA ASP A 76 0.44 -5.97 12.10
C ASP A 76 -1.01 -5.86 12.61
N GLU A 77 -1.58 -4.65 12.62
CA GLU A 77 -3.00 -4.43 12.88
C GLU A 77 -3.81 -4.52 11.58
N PRO A 78 -4.81 -5.41 11.52
CA PRO A 78 -5.61 -5.56 10.32
C PRO A 78 -6.43 -4.30 10.00
N PHE A 79 -6.49 -3.95 8.72
CA PHE A 79 -7.28 -2.82 8.22
C PHE A 79 -8.05 -3.19 6.95
N GLU A 80 -9.08 -2.40 6.66
CA GLU A 80 -9.87 -2.52 5.44
C GLU A 80 -9.67 -1.29 4.57
N VAL A 81 -9.57 -1.50 3.27
CA VAL A 81 -9.41 -0.44 2.27
C VAL A 81 -10.32 -0.73 1.09
N ASP A 82 -10.98 0.31 0.58
CA ASP A 82 -11.73 0.24 -0.68
C ASP A 82 -10.77 0.46 -1.85
N ILE A 83 -10.45 -0.62 -2.54
CA ILE A 83 -9.46 -0.61 -3.63
C ILE A 83 -9.92 0.29 -4.79
N LEU A 84 -11.22 0.34 -5.09
CA LEU A 84 -11.76 1.18 -6.17
C LEU A 84 -11.56 2.67 -5.92
N THR A 85 -11.49 3.09 -4.66
CA THR A 85 -11.21 4.48 -4.32
C THR A 85 -9.77 4.88 -4.58
N LEU A 86 -8.87 3.93 -4.86
CA LEU A 86 -7.43 4.17 -5.02
C LEU A 86 -7.02 4.51 -6.46
N VAL A 87 -7.93 4.40 -7.44
CA VAL A 87 -7.65 4.75 -8.83
C VAL A 87 -7.31 6.24 -8.94
N GLY A 88 -6.08 6.53 -9.35
CA GLY A 88 -5.57 7.91 -9.44
C GLY A 88 -5.25 8.58 -8.09
N THR A 89 -5.36 7.86 -6.97
CA THR A 89 -5.02 8.37 -5.64
C THR A 89 -4.19 7.35 -4.85
N THR A 90 -3.89 7.65 -3.58
CA THR A 90 -3.07 6.81 -2.71
C THR A 90 -3.67 6.72 -1.31
N PHE A 91 -3.57 5.54 -0.70
CA PHE A 91 -3.80 5.35 0.74
C PHE A 91 -2.45 5.22 1.45
N GLU A 92 -2.15 6.16 2.35
CA GLU A 92 -0.90 6.19 3.11
C GLU A 92 -1.00 5.30 4.34
N LEU A 93 -0.06 4.37 4.49
CA LEU A 93 0.12 3.60 5.72
C LEU A 93 0.93 4.40 6.74
N PRO A 94 0.84 4.10 8.04
CA PRO A 94 1.66 4.75 9.06
C PRO A 94 3.15 4.64 8.71
N ASP A 95 3.86 5.75 8.84
CA ASP A 95 5.32 5.78 8.65
C ASP A 95 5.98 4.82 9.65
N THR A 96 6.85 3.93 9.14
CA THR A 96 7.59 3.01 9.98
C THR A 96 9.05 3.46 10.08
N THR A 97 9.45 3.91 11.27
CA THR A 97 10.81 4.37 11.58
C THR A 97 11.65 3.24 12.17
N GLY A 98 12.96 3.43 12.29
CA GLY A 98 13.80 2.46 13.02
C GLY A 98 14.45 1.38 12.16
N VAL A 99 14.33 1.49 10.83
CA VAL A 99 14.66 0.42 9.89
C VAL A 99 15.81 0.80 8.97
N VAL A 100 16.80 -0.08 8.85
CA VAL A 100 17.96 0.07 7.97
C VAL A 100 18.36 -1.31 7.47
N GLY A 101 18.67 -1.43 6.19
CA GLY A 101 19.14 -2.68 5.59
C GLY A 101 18.62 -2.91 4.18
N VAL A 102 18.94 -4.09 3.65
CA VAL A 102 18.50 -4.53 2.32
C VAL A 102 17.46 -5.63 2.48
N TYR A 103 16.31 -5.43 1.84
CA TYR A 103 15.15 -6.30 1.88
C TYR A 103 14.86 -6.84 0.49
N ASN A 104 14.75 -8.16 0.37
CA ASN A 104 14.53 -8.85 -0.91
C ASN A 104 13.11 -9.45 -1.02
N GLN A 105 12.35 -9.49 0.06
CA GLN A 105 10.98 -9.98 0.03
C GLN A 105 10.02 -9.07 0.80
N LEU A 106 8.89 -8.75 0.16
CA LEU A 106 7.72 -8.16 0.77
C LEU A 106 6.63 -9.24 0.88
N ARG A 107 6.01 -9.35 2.05
CA ARG A 107 4.86 -10.25 2.28
C ARG A 107 3.64 -9.44 2.70
N ILE A 108 2.53 -9.70 2.04
CA ILE A 108 1.23 -9.10 2.33
C ILE A 108 0.25 -10.23 2.61
N GLU A 109 -0.47 -10.14 3.73
CA GLU A 109 -1.50 -11.11 4.09
C GLU A 109 -2.87 -10.47 3.91
N VAL A 110 -3.69 -11.03 3.02
CA VAL A 110 -5.06 -10.63 2.71
C VAL A 110 -5.99 -11.75 3.16
N SER A 111 -6.94 -11.45 4.05
CA SER A 111 -7.80 -12.48 4.64
C SER A 111 -9.19 -12.55 4.03
N ALA A 112 -9.72 -11.42 3.56
CA ALA A 112 -11.09 -11.32 3.08
C ALA A 112 -11.26 -10.18 2.08
N ALA A 113 -12.29 -10.29 1.24
CA ALA A 113 -12.79 -9.20 0.44
C ALA A 113 -14.32 -9.28 0.29
N THR A 114 -14.95 -8.13 0.10
CA THR A 114 -16.38 -8.02 -0.19
C THR A 114 -16.59 -6.97 -1.27
N MET A 115 -17.57 -7.20 -2.13
CA MET A 115 -17.86 -6.34 -3.27
C MET A 115 -19.33 -5.92 -3.22
N PRO A 116 -19.65 -4.76 -2.61
CA PRO A 116 -20.95 -4.13 -2.74
C PRO A 116 -21.23 -3.71 -4.18
N ALA A 117 -22.42 -4.04 -4.68
CA ALA A 117 -22.92 -3.59 -5.97
C ALA A 117 -24.46 -3.62 -5.97
N ASN A 118 -25.10 -2.53 -6.41
CA ASN A 118 -26.57 -2.42 -6.49
C ASN A 118 -27.27 -2.77 -5.17
N GLU A 119 -26.77 -2.24 -4.05
CA GLU A 119 -27.26 -2.51 -2.68
C GLU A 119 -27.09 -3.96 -2.17
N ILE A 120 -26.47 -4.84 -2.97
CA ILE A 120 -26.18 -6.24 -2.62
C ILE A 120 -24.68 -6.37 -2.29
N VAL A 121 -24.37 -7.02 -1.17
CA VAL A 121 -22.98 -7.33 -0.80
C VAL A 121 -22.62 -8.72 -1.30
N TYR A 122 -21.77 -8.79 -2.32
CA TYR A 122 -21.26 -10.04 -2.86
C TYR A 122 -20.02 -10.49 -2.07
N PRO A 123 -20.00 -11.73 -1.53
CA PRO A 123 -18.77 -12.29 -0.96
C PRO A 123 -17.74 -12.53 -2.06
N VAL A 124 -16.48 -12.20 -1.78
CA VAL A 124 -15.36 -12.42 -2.72
C VAL A 124 -14.45 -13.51 -2.15
N THR A 125 -14.26 -14.58 -2.90
CA THR A 125 -13.34 -15.65 -2.53
C THR A 125 -11.90 -15.21 -2.80
N VAL A 126 -11.13 -14.96 -1.73
CA VAL A 126 -9.71 -14.61 -1.81
C VAL A 126 -8.88 -15.88 -2.01
N ASN A 127 -8.43 -16.08 -3.24
CA ASN A 127 -7.48 -17.11 -3.61
C ASN A 127 -6.06 -16.63 -3.26
N SER A 128 -5.32 -17.43 -2.49
CA SER A 128 -3.94 -17.14 -2.09
C SER A 128 -3.79 -15.81 -1.34
N GLY A 129 -4.34 -15.75 -0.13
CA GLY A 129 -4.24 -14.58 0.75
C GLY A 129 -2.82 -14.16 1.16
N SER A 130 -1.83 -15.07 1.10
CA SER A 130 -0.43 -14.75 1.38
C SER A 130 0.30 -14.42 0.08
N LEU A 131 0.50 -13.13 -0.19
CA LEU A 131 1.27 -12.66 -1.34
C LEU A 131 2.73 -12.50 -0.95
N LYS A 132 3.63 -13.07 -1.75
CA LYS A 132 5.08 -12.96 -1.59
C LYS A 132 5.69 -12.34 -2.85
N ILE A 133 6.27 -11.15 -2.70
CA ILE A 133 7.00 -10.47 -3.76
C ILE A 133 8.49 -10.62 -3.45
N ASN A 134 9.18 -11.42 -4.24
CA ASN A 134 10.62 -11.66 -4.12
C ASN A 134 11.41 -10.70 -5.02
N ASN A 135 12.74 -10.71 -4.87
CA ASN A 135 13.66 -9.87 -5.64
C ASN A 135 13.37 -8.37 -5.50
N LEU A 136 12.87 -7.95 -4.33
CA LEU A 136 12.46 -6.58 -4.08
C LEU A 136 13.63 -5.59 -4.23
N GLY A 137 14.83 -5.95 -3.72
CA GLY A 137 16.02 -5.09 -3.81
C GLY A 137 15.84 -3.72 -3.13
N LEU A 138 15.04 -3.66 -2.07
CA LEU A 138 14.77 -2.42 -1.33
C LEU A 138 15.90 -2.15 -0.35
N GLU A 139 16.64 -1.07 -0.57
CA GLU A 139 17.65 -0.58 0.35
C GLU A 139 17.08 0.59 1.17
N ILE A 140 17.14 0.47 2.49
CA ILE A 140 16.73 1.53 3.41
C ILE A 140 17.98 2.04 4.13
N ILE A 141 18.28 3.32 3.92
CA ILE A 141 19.49 3.98 4.40
C ILE A 141 19.15 4.80 5.66
N GLU A 142 20.09 4.84 6.60
CA GLU A 142 20.01 5.68 7.80
C GLU A 142 19.77 7.17 7.43
N GLY A 143 18.90 7.84 8.18
CA GLY A 143 18.52 9.24 7.98
C GLY A 143 17.73 9.54 6.70
N SER A 144 17.25 8.51 5.99
CA SER A 144 16.50 8.67 4.75
C SER A 144 15.06 8.16 4.86
N VAL A 145 14.16 8.74 4.07
CA VAL A 145 12.80 8.24 3.85
C VAL A 145 12.78 7.47 2.54
N THR A 146 12.48 6.19 2.62
CA THR A 146 12.33 5.30 1.46
C THR A 146 10.84 5.10 1.19
N ASN A 147 10.38 5.51 0.00
CA ASN A 147 9.00 5.33 -0.42
C ASN A 147 8.84 3.97 -1.12
N VAL A 148 7.85 3.19 -0.68
CA VAL A 148 7.43 1.94 -1.30
C VAL A 148 5.98 2.08 -1.72
N VAL A 149 5.70 1.80 -2.98
CA VAL A 149 4.36 1.86 -3.56
C VAL A 149 3.92 0.44 -3.85
N LEU A 150 2.74 0.11 -3.34
CA LEU A 150 2.04 -1.13 -3.56
C LEU A 150 0.88 -0.83 -4.49
N ASP A 151 1.06 -1.17 -5.76
CA ASP A 151 0.11 -0.93 -6.83
C ASP A 151 -0.72 -2.19 -7.05
N PHE A 152 -1.94 -2.17 -6.52
CA PHE A 152 -2.90 -3.23 -6.73
C PHE A 152 -3.31 -3.20 -8.21
N ASP A 153 -3.25 -4.34 -8.89
CA ASP A 153 -3.75 -4.43 -10.26
C ASP A 153 -5.11 -5.11 -10.19
N LEU A 154 -6.15 -4.31 -9.97
CA LEU A 154 -7.48 -4.85 -9.82
C LEU A 154 -7.91 -5.64 -11.07
N SER A 155 -7.55 -5.16 -12.27
CA SER A 155 -7.87 -5.80 -13.56
C SER A 155 -7.37 -7.24 -13.67
N LYS A 156 -6.20 -7.53 -13.06
CA LYS A 156 -5.64 -8.89 -12.98
C LYS A 156 -6.07 -9.63 -11.72
N SER A 157 -6.43 -8.89 -10.67
CA SER A 157 -6.74 -9.46 -9.36
C SER A 157 -8.15 -10.02 -9.28
N LEU A 158 -9.14 -9.32 -9.83
CA LEU A 158 -10.55 -9.67 -9.72
C LEU A 158 -11.03 -10.47 -10.93
N LYS A 159 -11.68 -11.61 -10.67
CA LYS A 159 -12.27 -12.48 -11.69
C LYS A 159 -13.72 -12.76 -11.34
N ILE A 160 -14.61 -12.38 -12.26
CA ILE A 160 -16.03 -12.68 -12.18
C ILE A 160 -16.31 -13.84 -13.14
N ASN A 161 -16.78 -14.96 -12.59
CA ASN A 161 -17.12 -16.16 -13.35
C ASN A 161 -18.58 -16.11 -13.81
N GLY A 162 -18.79 -15.98 -15.12
CA GLY A 162 -20.11 -15.82 -15.73
C GLY A 162 -20.35 -14.39 -16.18
N ARG A 163 -21.55 -14.12 -16.71
CA ARG A 163 -21.94 -12.76 -17.08
C ARG A 163 -22.40 -12.00 -15.85
N TRP A 164 -21.94 -10.77 -15.70
CA TRP A 164 -22.32 -9.92 -14.57
C TRP A 164 -23.85 -9.73 -14.47
N GLU A 165 -24.52 -9.48 -15.59
CA GLU A 165 -25.98 -9.29 -15.62
C GLU A 165 -26.76 -10.53 -15.11
N ASP A 166 -26.25 -11.73 -15.40
CA ASP A 166 -26.85 -12.99 -14.94
C ASP A 166 -26.64 -13.16 -13.42
N ILE A 167 -25.52 -12.68 -12.89
CA ILE A 167 -25.21 -12.75 -11.45
C ILE A 167 -26.11 -11.79 -10.66
N VAL A 168 -26.26 -10.56 -11.14
CA VAL A 168 -27.11 -9.53 -10.52
C VAL A 168 -28.57 -9.95 -10.53
N SER A 169 -29.08 -10.40 -11.68
CA SER A 169 -30.49 -10.82 -11.80
C SER A 169 -30.84 -12.04 -10.93
N GLU A 170 -29.94 -13.02 -10.78
CA GLU A 170 -30.13 -14.14 -9.86
C GLU A 170 -30.19 -13.71 -8.39
N ALA A 171 -29.37 -12.73 -8.00
CA ALA A 171 -29.33 -12.21 -6.64
C ALA A 171 -30.62 -11.44 -6.29
N GLU A 172 -31.13 -10.62 -7.22
CA GLU A 172 -32.38 -9.87 -7.06
C GLU A 172 -33.62 -10.79 -6.98
N ILE A 173 -33.68 -11.83 -7.81
CA ILE A 173 -34.85 -12.73 -7.88
C ILE A 173 -34.96 -13.64 -6.66
N SER A 174 -33.82 -14.10 -6.13
CA SER A 174 -33.83 -15.12 -5.08
C SER A 174 -34.08 -14.57 -3.68
N GLY A 175 -33.77 -13.29 -3.42
CA GLY A 175 -33.91 -12.67 -2.09
C GLY A 175 -33.13 -13.37 -0.96
N GLU A 176 -32.39 -14.42 -1.30
CA GLU A 176 -31.61 -15.29 -0.44
C GLU A 176 -30.17 -15.25 -0.93
N LYS A 177 -29.23 -15.20 0.03
CA LYS A 177 -27.80 -15.43 -0.19
C LYS A 177 -27.55 -16.88 -0.65
N LYS A 178 -28.09 -17.31 -1.79
CA LYS A 178 -27.59 -18.53 -2.45
C LYS A 178 -26.14 -18.26 -2.80
N SER A 179 -25.30 -19.29 -2.63
CA SER A 179 -23.83 -19.22 -2.70
C SER A 179 -23.32 -18.52 -3.97
N HIS A 180 -23.22 -17.19 -3.92
CA HIS A 180 -22.44 -16.39 -4.84
C HIS A 180 -20.95 -16.40 -4.43
N GLU A 181 -20.61 -17.11 -3.33
CA GLU A 181 -19.25 -17.26 -2.80
C GLU A 181 -18.27 -17.76 -3.88
N ASP A 182 -18.75 -18.55 -4.85
CA ASP A 182 -17.91 -19.12 -5.92
C ASP A 182 -18.00 -18.37 -7.27
N LYS A 183 -18.66 -17.21 -7.34
CA LYS A 183 -18.75 -16.45 -8.61
C LYS A 183 -17.76 -15.31 -8.70
N VAL A 184 -17.38 -14.71 -7.58
CA VAL A 184 -16.43 -13.61 -7.53
C VAL A 184 -15.18 -14.08 -6.81
N HIS A 185 -14.07 -14.15 -7.53
CA HIS A 185 -12.79 -14.56 -7.00
C HIS A 185 -11.78 -13.43 -7.10
N MET A 186 -10.93 -13.32 -6.11
CA MET A 186 -9.80 -12.40 -6.12
C MET A 186 -8.50 -13.17 -5.90
N THR A 187 -7.53 -13.00 -6.78
CA THR A 187 -6.13 -13.37 -6.54
C THR A 187 -5.33 -12.09 -6.54
N PRO A 188 -4.97 -11.52 -5.37
CA PRO A 188 -4.27 -10.24 -5.32
C PRO A 188 -3.00 -10.24 -6.19
N VAL A 189 -2.96 -9.33 -7.16
CA VAL A 189 -1.80 -9.01 -7.97
C VAL A 189 -1.37 -7.62 -7.57
N ILE A 190 -0.16 -7.50 -7.01
CA ILE A 190 0.40 -6.22 -6.55
C ILE A 190 1.76 -6.05 -7.19
N HIS A 191 1.95 -4.92 -7.88
CA HIS A 191 3.25 -4.48 -8.35
C HIS A 191 3.89 -3.60 -7.28
N VAL A 192 5.20 -3.76 -7.08
CA VAL A 192 5.94 -2.95 -6.11
C VAL A 192 6.86 -2.00 -6.85
N ARG A 193 6.76 -0.71 -6.54
CA ARG A 193 7.69 0.32 -7.01
C ARG A 193 8.36 0.97 -5.80
N HIS A 194 9.64 1.26 -5.90
CA HIS A 194 10.38 1.99 -4.88
C HIS A 194 11.48 2.84 -5.53
N GLY A 195 12.10 3.71 -4.74
CA GLY A 195 13.12 4.65 -5.22
C GLY A 195 12.54 6.02 -5.56
N SER A 196 13.05 6.63 -6.65
CA SER A 196 12.57 7.95 -7.11
C SER A 196 11.29 7.77 -7.91
N LEU A 197 10.17 8.31 -7.41
CA LEU A 197 8.85 8.14 -8.02
C LEU A 197 8.14 9.49 -8.18
N PHE A 198 7.37 9.64 -9.26
CA PHE A 198 6.76 10.90 -9.68
C PHE A 198 5.28 10.72 -9.99
N ASP A 199 4.47 11.72 -9.68
CA ASP A 199 3.09 11.74 -10.12
C ASP A 199 3.03 12.33 -11.54
N VAL A 200 2.43 11.60 -12.47
CA VAL A 200 2.19 12.09 -13.84
C VAL A 200 0.72 12.47 -13.94
N THR A 201 0.45 13.76 -14.13
CA THR A 201 -0.90 14.30 -14.23
C THR A 201 -1.14 14.94 -15.58
N GLY A 202 -2.40 15.01 -15.99
CA GLY A 202 -2.82 15.72 -17.19
C GLY A 202 -4.32 15.96 -17.21
N ILE A 203 -4.78 16.72 -18.21
CA ILE A 203 -6.19 17.04 -18.43
C ILE A 203 -6.52 16.72 -19.88
N VAL A 204 -7.57 15.93 -20.11
CA VAL A 204 -8.11 15.66 -21.44
C VAL A 204 -9.36 16.51 -21.67
N SER A 205 -9.36 17.30 -22.74
CA SER A 205 -10.54 18.02 -23.18
C SER A 205 -11.35 17.16 -24.16
N SER A 206 -12.45 16.57 -23.66
CA SER A 206 -13.36 15.71 -24.42
C SER A 206 -14.81 15.95 -23.98
N ASP A 207 -15.77 15.75 -24.89
CA ASP A 207 -17.20 15.68 -24.57
C ASP A 207 -17.65 14.29 -24.10
N GLN A 208 -16.78 13.29 -24.23
CA GLN A 208 -16.98 11.91 -23.79
C GLN A 208 -16.02 11.61 -22.64
N LEU A 209 -16.46 11.84 -21.42
CA LEU A 209 -15.75 11.47 -20.18
C LEU A 209 -16.57 10.40 -19.43
N PRO A 210 -15.93 9.47 -18.68
CA PRO A 210 -14.48 9.32 -18.52
C PRO A 210 -13.80 8.62 -19.72
N LEU A 211 -12.50 8.85 -19.89
CA LEU A 211 -11.64 8.21 -20.89
C LEU A 211 -10.58 7.36 -20.20
N LEU A 212 -10.30 6.19 -20.76
CA LEU A 212 -9.15 5.38 -20.37
C LEU A 212 -7.87 6.07 -20.89
N VAL A 213 -6.95 6.38 -19.98
CA VAL A 213 -5.62 6.90 -20.29
C VAL A 213 -4.61 5.80 -20.00
N ALA A 214 -3.74 5.53 -20.96
CA ALA A 214 -2.70 4.52 -20.83
C ALA A 214 -1.32 5.16 -21.01
N LEU A 215 -0.38 4.85 -20.12
CA LEU A 215 0.99 5.29 -20.19
C LEU A 215 1.88 4.07 -20.49
N PHE A 216 2.49 4.07 -21.67
CA PHE A 216 3.31 2.99 -22.19
C PHE A 216 4.79 3.27 -21.94
N PRO A 217 5.45 2.57 -21.00
CA PRO A 217 6.91 2.60 -20.86
C PRO A 217 7.61 2.08 -22.12
N GLU A 218 8.67 2.75 -22.58
CA GLU A 218 9.48 2.24 -23.69
C GLU A 218 10.32 1.03 -23.24
N GLY A 219 10.10 -0.12 -23.89
CA GLY A 219 10.86 -1.36 -23.62
C GLY A 219 10.24 -2.31 -22.61
N GLU A 220 9.07 -1.97 -22.05
CA GLU A 220 8.25 -2.86 -21.23
C GLU A 220 6.93 -3.19 -21.94
N ASP A 221 6.37 -4.36 -21.65
CA ASP A 221 5.15 -4.86 -22.31
C ASP A 221 3.86 -4.41 -21.60
N GLU A 222 3.97 -3.83 -20.40
CA GLU A 222 2.83 -3.49 -19.56
C GLU A 222 2.62 -1.98 -19.46
N ALA A 223 1.41 -1.55 -19.83
CA ALA A 223 1.01 -0.15 -19.71
C ALA A 223 0.41 0.13 -18.33
N LEU A 224 0.76 1.29 -17.76
CA LEU A 224 0.01 1.84 -16.63
C LEU A 224 -1.31 2.40 -17.15
N THR A 225 -2.42 2.18 -16.44
CA THR A 225 -3.74 2.67 -16.88
C THR A 225 -4.44 3.42 -15.76
N THR A 226 -5.17 4.48 -16.14
CA THR A 226 -6.01 5.28 -15.25
C THR A 226 -7.22 5.80 -16.03
N PHE A 227 -8.22 6.36 -15.35
CA PHE A 227 -9.32 7.05 -15.99
C PHE A 227 -9.18 8.56 -15.81
N THR A 228 -9.65 9.32 -16.80
CA THR A 228 -9.98 10.72 -16.54
C THR A 228 -11.20 10.80 -15.64
N HIS A 229 -11.26 11.77 -14.75
CA HIS A 229 -12.38 11.95 -13.85
C HIS A 229 -13.48 12.83 -14.45
N ILE A 230 -14.73 12.58 -14.04
CA ILE A 230 -15.81 13.57 -14.13
C ILE A 230 -15.63 14.51 -12.94
N ASP A 231 -15.99 15.79 -13.14
CA ASP A 231 -15.93 16.84 -12.11
C ASP A 231 -16.51 16.36 -10.77
N ASN A 232 -15.69 16.41 -9.72
CA ASN A 232 -16.04 15.95 -8.38
C ASN A 232 -15.23 16.73 -7.31
N PRO A 233 -15.44 16.48 -6.00
CA PRO A 233 -14.76 17.26 -4.95
C PRO A 233 -13.22 17.22 -4.96
N ILE A 234 -12.61 16.24 -5.64
CA ILE A 234 -11.17 16.00 -5.67
C ILE A 234 -10.57 16.34 -7.03
N TRP A 235 -11.32 16.18 -8.12
CA TRP A 235 -10.81 16.22 -9.49
C TRP A 235 -11.64 17.14 -10.40
N GLU A 236 -10.96 17.94 -11.23
CA GLU A 236 -11.62 18.67 -12.32
C GLU A 236 -12.01 17.72 -13.47
N ALA A 237 -13.00 18.11 -14.27
CA ALA A 237 -13.41 17.33 -15.44
C ALA A 237 -12.24 17.10 -16.42
N GLY A 238 -11.97 15.83 -16.74
CA GLY A 238 -10.91 15.44 -17.67
C GLY A 238 -9.54 15.26 -17.02
N GLU A 239 -9.37 15.59 -15.74
CA GLU A 239 -8.13 15.31 -15.02
C GLU A 239 -7.85 13.82 -14.91
N PHE A 240 -6.58 13.44 -15.01
CA PHE A 240 -6.10 12.10 -14.70
C PHE A 240 -4.78 12.17 -13.95
N ARG A 241 -4.48 11.10 -13.21
CA ARG A 241 -3.20 10.92 -12.52
C ARG A 241 -2.73 9.47 -12.60
N PHE A 242 -1.45 9.31 -12.89
CA PHE A 242 -0.69 8.10 -12.60
C PHE A 242 0.13 8.34 -11.33
N CYS A 243 -0.15 7.57 -10.28
CA CYS A 243 0.52 7.72 -9.00
C CYS A 243 1.91 7.07 -9.02
N LYS A 244 2.93 7.84 -8.63
CA LYS A 244 4.26 7.34 -8.28
C LYS A 244 4.88 6.43 -9.37
N VAL A 245 4.95 6.97 -10.58
CA VAL A 245 5.61 6.43 -11.77
C VAL A 245 7.13 6.53 -11.63
N GLY A 246 7.86 5.49 -12.01
CA GLY A 246 9.33 5.51 -12.02
C GLY A 246 9.90 6.40 -13.14
N PRO A 247 11.17 6.86 -13.04
CA PRO A 247 11.81 7.60 -14.12
C PRO A 247 11.96 6.70 -15.35
N GLY A 248 11.73 7.26 -16.55
CA GLY A 248 11.81 6.51 -17.80
C GLY A 248 11.30 7.31 -18.99
N GLU A 249 11.36 6.68 -20.16
CA GLU A 249 10.73 7.19 -21.37
C GLU A 249 9.35 6.53 -21.53
N TYR A 250 8.34 7.36 -21.79
CA TYR A 250 6.94 6.92 -21.83
C TYR A 250 6.21 7.55 -23.02
N ARG A 251 5.18 6.84 -23.48
CA ARG A 251 4.24 7.32 -24.49
C ARG A 251 2.84 7.33 -23.91
N LEU A 252 2.14 8.44 -24.09
CA LEU A 252 0.72 8.62 -23.75
C LEU A 252 -0.15 8.33 -24.98
#